data_AF-A0A964GJJ9-F1
#
_entry.id   AF-A0A964GJJ9-F1
#
_cell.length_a   1.000
_cell.length_b   1.000
_cell.length_c   1.000
_cell.angle_alpha   90.00
_cell.angle_beta   90.00
_cell.angle_gamma   90.00
#
_symmetry.space_group_name_H-M   'P 1'
#
loop_
_entity.id
_entity.type
_entity.pdbx_description
1 polymer ?
#
loop_
_entity_poly.entity_id
_entity_poly.type
_entity_poly.pdbx_seq_one_letter_code
_entity_poly.pdbx_strand_id
1 'polypeptide(L)'
;MGAFADQLSAWGKQTEARMEAIYRRSVKLLADEMATTKPQGGRVPFETGNLARSLVASTQGMPKTSTTPTAGATVGVVIATLKLNQPIWLGYQAIYARRMNYGFVGADKLGRVFNQQGSYFVEGAIEKWPQIVAQAAKEIQGAVEGRQ
;
A
#
# COMPACT_ATOMS: atom_id res chain seq x y z
N MET A 1 38.80 -20.51 -15.44
CA MET A 1 37.97 -19.34 -15.84
C MET A 1 36.51 -19.41 -15.37
N GLY A 2 35.98 -20.52 -14.82
CA GLY A 2 34.59 -20.58 -14.33
C GLY A 2 34.29 -19.75 -13.06
N ALA A 3 35.22 -19.73 -12.09
CA ALA A 3 34.97 -19.16 -10.77
C ALA A 3 34.54 -17.68 -10.75
N PHE A 4 35.10 -16.83 -11.63
CA PHE A 4 34.70 -15.41 -11.68
C PHE A 4 33.34 -15.23 -12.35
N ALA A 5 33.06 -15.97 -13.43
CA ALA A 5 31.76 -15.93 -14.09
C ALA A 5 30.64 -16.40 -13.14
N ASP A 6 30.91 -17.43 -12.34
CA ASP A 6 29.98 -17.92 -11.32
C ASP A 6 29.69 -16.88 -10.22
N GLN A 7 30.73 -16.16 -9.76
CA GLN A 7 30.59 -15.07 -8.80
C GLN A 7 29.72 -13.92 -9.35
N LEU A 8 29.96 -13.50 -10.59
CA LEU A 8 29.14 -12.47 -11.24
C LEU A 8 27.69 -12.91 -11.41
N SER A 9 27.46 -14.18 -11.78
CA SER A 9 26.12 -14.74 -11.92
C SER A 9 25.38 -14.79 -10.57
N ALA A 10 26.08 -15.18 -9.50
CA ALA A 10 25.54 -15.18 -8.15
C ALA A 10 25.19 -13.75 -7.68
N TRP A 11 26.05 -12.78 -7.95
CA TRP A 11 25.80 -11.38 -7.64
C TRP A 11 24.58 -10.82 -8.37
N GLY A 12 24.42 -11.15 -9.67
CA GLY A 12 23.24 -10.78 -10.44
C GLY A 12 21.95 -11.28 -9.81
N LYS A 13 21.89 -12.58 -9.44
CA LYS A 13 20.73 -13.19 -8.77
C LYS A 13 20.43 -12.54 -7.42
N GLN A 14 21.47 -12.23 -6.63
CA GLN A 14 21.29 -11.55 -5.35
C GLN A 14 20.73 -10.14 -5.54
N THR A 15 21.18 -9.42 -6.55
CA THR A 15 20.70 -8.07 -6.86
C THR A 15 19.23 -8.09 -7.24
N GLU A 16 18.82 -9.01 -8.11
CA GLU A 16 17.41 -9.18 -8.51
C GLU A 16 16.52 -9.51 -7.29
N ALA A 17 16.95 -10.46 -6.45
CA ALA A 17 16.21 -10.82 -5.24
C ALA A 17 16.08 -9.65 -4.25
N ARG A 18 17.13 -8.82 -4.10
CA ARG A 18 17.10 -7.63 -3.24
C ARG A 18 16.18 -6.55 -3.80
N MET A 19 16.21 -6.32 -5.12
CA MET A 19 15.29 -5.37 -5.76
C MET A 19 13.83 -5.78 -5.58
N GLU A 20 13.52 -7.08 -5.73
CA GLU A 20 12.17 -7.60 -5.48
C GLU A 20 11.77 -7.42 -4.00
N ALA A 21 12.69 -7.67 -3.06
CA ALA A 21 12.43 -7.45 -1.64
C ALA A 21 12.14 -5.98 -1.31
N ILE A 22 12.90 -5.05 -1.89
CA ILE A 22 12.66 -3.59 -1.74
C ILE A 22 11.30 -3.22 -2.32
N TYR A 23 10.95 -3.76 -3.49
CA TYR A 23 9.66 -3.50 -4.12
C TYR A 23 8.49 -3.96 -3.24
N ARG A 24 8.51 -5.21 -2.78
CA ARG A 24 7.51 -5.76 -1.85
C ARG A 24 7.41 -4.97 -0.56
N ARG A 25 8.55 -4.56 0.00
CA ARG A 25 8.60 -3.79 1.24
C ARG A 25 8.03 -2.38 1.06
N SER A 26 8.32 -1.74 -0.07
CA SER A 26 7.77 -0.42 -0.41
C SER A 26 6.24 -0.46 -0.51
N VAL A 27 5.69 -1.48 -1.18
CA VAL A 27 4.24 -1.70 -1.27
C VAL A 27 3.63 -1.94 0.11
N LYS A 28 4.28 -2.76 0.95
CA LYS A 28 3.82 -2.99 2.33
C LYS A 28 3.72 -1.67 3.10
N LEU A 29 4.78 -0.88 3.10
CA LEU A 29 4.84 0.39 3.82
C LEU A 29 3.80 1.40 3.28
N LEU A 30 3.58 1.43 1.97
CA LEU A 30 2.52 2.24 1.36
C LEU A 30 1.12 1.79 1.84
N ALA A 31 0.86 0.48 1.85
CA ALA A 31 -0.40 -0.05 2.34
C ALA A 31 -0.59 0.21 3.84
N ASP A 32 0.48 0.11 4.64
CA ASP A 32 0.46 0.42 6.06
C ASP A 32 0.14 1.92 6.28
N GLU A 33 0.77 2.85 5.55
CA GLU A 33 0.44 4.29 5.59
C GLU A 33 -1.01 4.54 5.17
N MET A 34 -1.46 3.91 4.09
CA MET A 34 -2.85 3.98 3.64
C MET A 34 -3.80 3.45 4.70
N ALA A 35 -3.48 2.39 5.44
CA ALA A 35 -4.35 1.86 6.48
C ALA A 35 -4.23 2.59 7.83
N THR A 36 -3.24 3.47 8.01
CA THR A 36 -2.98 4.10 9.31
C THR A 36 -4.05 5.14 9.62
N THR A 37 -4.68 4.89 10.75
CA THR A 37 -5.87 5.58 11.26
C THR A 37 -5.47 6.84 12.03
N LYS A 38 -6.32 7.87 12.07
CA LYS A 38 -6.00 9.17 12.69
C LYS A 38 -5.54 9.05 14.16
N PRO A 39 -6.20 8.27 15.04
CA PRO A 39 -5.70 8.02 16.40
C PRO A 39 -4.31 7.36 16.47
N GLN A 40 -3.85 6.73 15.39
CA GLN A 40 -2.53 6.09 15.27
C GLN A 40 -1.53 7.01 14.53
N GLY A 41 -1.86 8.29 14.34
CA GLY A 41 -1.01 9.27 13.67
C GLY A 41 -1.11 9.28 12.14
N GLY A 42 -2.04 8.53 11.56
CA GLY A 42 -2.29 8.51 10.12
C GLY A 42 -3.39 9.48 9.68
N ARG A 43 -3.91 9.26 8.47
CA ARG A 43 -4.94 10.13 7.86
C ARG A 43 -6.31 9.49 7.75
N VAL A 44 -6.42 8.17 7.90
CA VAL A 44 -7.70 7.47 7.74
C VAL A 44 -8.64 7.78 8.91
N PRO A 45 -9.87 8.28 8.65
CA PRO A 45 -10.87 8.44 9.69
C PRO A 45 -11.20 7.12 10.41
N PHE A 46 -11.37 7.20 11.72
CA PHE A 46 -11.70 6.05 12.56
C PHE A 46 -13.05 6.24 13.22
N GLU A 47 -13.99 5.35 12.90
CA GLU A 47 -15.23 5.16 13.66
C GLU A 47 -15.30 3.71 14.17
N THR A 48 -15.38 2.75 13.23
CA THR A 48 -15.44 1.31 13.50
C THR A 48 -14.23 0.53 12.99
N GLY A 49 -13.26 1.24 12.41
CA GLY A 49 -12.11 0.67 11.70
C GLY A 49 -12.45 -0.03 10.38
N ASN A 50 -13.71 -0.03 9.93
CA ASN A 50 -14.10 -0.67 8.66
C ASN A 50 -13.37 -0.05 7.46
N LEU A 51 -13.27 1.29 7.41
CA LEU A 51 -12.58 1.98 6.31
C LEU A 51 -11.14 1.50 6.14
N ALA A 52 -10.34 1.52 7.21
CA ALA A 52 -8.96 1.04 7.19
C ALA A 52 -8.85 -0.44 6.81
N ARG A 53 -9.72 -1.30 7.36
CA ARG A 53 -9.75 -2.75 7.06
C ARG A 53 -10.26 -3.08 5.66
N SER A 54 -10.92 -2.15 4.98
CA SER A 54 -11.43 -2.35 3.62
C SER A 54 -10.37 -2.19 2.53
N LEU A 55 -9.12 -1.88 2.89
CA LEU A 55 -8.00 -1.83 1.96
C LEU A 55 -7.62 -3.24 1.51
N VAL A 56 -7.69 -3.47 0.21
CA VAL A 56 -7.29 -4.73 -0.43
C VAL A 56 -6.31 -4.46 -1.56
N ALA A 57 -5.62 -5.51 -1.99
CA ALA A 57 -4.70 -5.45 -3.11
C ALA A 57 -5.15 -6.37 -4.25
N SER A 58 -4.67 -6.08 -5.45
CA SER A 58 -4.90 -6.89 -6.65
C SER A 58 -3.74 -6.68 -7.61
N THR A 59 -3.45 -7.68 -8.44
CA THR A 59 -2.53 -7.57 -9.59
C THR A 59 -3.28 -7.69 -10.93
N GLN A 60 -4.61 -7.73 -10.89
CA GLN A 60 -5.47 -7.89 -12.09
C GLN A 60 -6.19 -6.58 -12.44
N GLY A 61 -6.24 -5.62 -11.53
CA GLY A 61 -6.97 -4.37 -11.70
C GLY A 61 -7.43 -3.75 -10.38
N MET A 62 -7.94 -2.52 -10.46
CA MET A 62 -8.39 -1.74 -9.31
C MET A 62 -9.50 -2.47 -8.53
N PRO A 63 -9.33 -2.71 -7.22
CA PRO A 63 -10.40 -3.25 -6.40
C PRO A 63 -11.66 -2.37 -6.43
N LYS A 64 -12.82 -3.01 -6.60
CA LYS A 64 -14.12 -2.32 -6.62
C LYS A 64 -14.65 -2.14 -5.20
N THR A 65 -15.48 -1.11 -5.02
CA THR A 65 -16.26 -0.95 -3.79
C THR A 65 -17.31 -2.05 -3.64
N SER A 66 -17.64 -2.39 -2.40
CA SER A 66 -18.62 -3.42 -2.05
C SER A 66 -19.49 -2.98 -0.88
N THR A 67 -20.75 -3.40 -0.89
CA THR A 67 -21.70 -3.27 0.22
C THR A 67 -21.65 -4.47 1.17
N THR A 68 -21.01 -5.56 0.76
CA THR A 68 -20.79 -6.77 1.58
C THR A 68 -19.43 -6.69 2.29
N PRO A 69 -19.13 -7.59 3.25
CA PRO A 69 -17.82 -7.64 3.88
C PRO A 69 -16.69 -7.65 2.85
N THR A 70 -15.54 -7.10 3.23
CA THR A 70 -14.35 -6.98 2.38
C THR A 70 -14.08 -8.30 1.66
N ALA A 71 -14.11 -8.26 0.33
CA ALA A 71 -13.98 -9.39 -0.56
C ALA A 71 -12.75 -9.18 -1.47
N GLY A 72 -11.83 -10.13 -1.49
CA GLY A 72 -10.59 -10.04 -2.26
C GLY A 72 -9.38 -10.42 -1.43
N ALA A 73 -8.21 -10.43 -2.08
CA ALA A 73 -6.97 -10.78 -1.42
C ALA A 73 -6.52 -9.65 -0.48
N THR A 74 -6.14 -10.01 0.74
CA THR A 74 -5.52 -9.07 1.67
C THR A 74 -4.19 -8.57 1.09
N VAL A 75 -3.80 -7.35 1.45
CA VAL A 75 -2.58 -6.73 0.95
C VAL A 75 -1.35 -7.63 1.17
N GLY A 76 -1.24 -8.25 2.35
CA GLY A 76 -0.14 -9.17 2.67
C GLY A 76 -0.05 -10.39 1.76
N VAL A 77 -1.19 -11.00 1.40
CA VAL A 77 -1.23 -12.17 0.50
C VAL A 77 -0.75 -11.79 -0.90
N VAL A 78 -1.18 -10.64 -1.42
CA VAL A 78 -0.75 -10.18 -2.74
C VAL A 78 0.75 -9.85 -2.75
N ILE A 79 1.24 -9.14 -1.72
CA ILE A 79 2.67 -8.79 -1.57
C ILE A 79 3.56 -10.03 -1.60
N ALA A 80 3.14 -11.13 -0.96
CA ALA A 80 3.91 -12.37 -0.93
C ALA A 80 4.17 -12.98 -2.31
N THR A 81 3.30 -12.71 -3.28
CA THR A 81 3.38 -13.22 -4.65
C THR A 81 3.90 -12.19 -5.67
N LEU A 82 4.08 -10.95 -5.24
CA LEU A 82 4.35 -9.81 -6.11
C LEU A 82 5.76 -9.91 -6.71
N LYS A 83 5.89 -9.81 -8.03
CA LYS A 83 7.20 -9.82 -8.71
C LYS A 83 7.70 -8.41 -8.98
N LEU A 84 9.02 -8.25 -9.12
CA LEU A 84 9.59 -7.00 -9.59
C LEU A 84 8.94 -6.57 -10.93
N ASN A 85 8.65 -5.27 -11.08
CA ASN A 85 7.98 -4.66 -12.24
C ASN A 85 6.53 -5.11 -12.52
N GLN A 86 5.92 -5.90 -11.64
CA GLN A 86 4.49 -6.24 -11.77
C GLN A 86 3.62 -5.08 -11.27
N PRO A 87 2.62 -4.59 -12.02
CA PRO A 87 1.71 -3.58 -11.51
C PRO A 87 0.86 -4.12 -10.35
N ILE A 88 0.60 -3.27 -9.37
CA ILE A 88 -0.24 -3.56 -8.22
C ILE A 88 -1.25 -2.43 -8.01
N TRP A 89 -2.46 -2.81 -7.62
CA TRP A 89 -3.55 -1.90 -7.30
C TRP A 89 -3.90 -2.06 -5.84
N LEU A 90 -3.88 -0.95 -5.10
CA LEU A 90 -4.37 -0.84 -3.72
C LEU A 90 -5.67 -0.06 -3.74
N GLY A 91 -6.74 -0.62 -3.19
CA GLY A 91 -8.07 -0.02 -3.26
C GLY A 91 -8.91 -0.27 -2.01
N TYR A 92 -9.70 0.73 -1.63
CA TYR A 92 -10.68 0.63 -0.56
C TYR A 92 -11.99 0.09 -1.09
N GLN A 93 -12.56 -0.89 -0.39
CA GLN A 93 -13.85 -1.43 -0.77
C GLN A 93 -15.03 -0.74 -0.09
N ALA A 94 -14.80 0.00 1.00
CA ALA A 94 -15.87 0.76 1.64
C ALA A 94 -16.48 1.78 0.66
N ILE A 95 -17.79 1.69 0.41
CA ILE A 95 -18.50 2.55 -0.56
C ILE A 95 -18.35 4.06 -0.27
N TYR A 96 -18.15 4.40 1.01
CA TYR A 96 -17.99 5.78 1.47
C TYR A 96 -16.53 6.26 1.46
N ALA A 97 -15.56 5.41 1.09
CA ALA A 97 -14.13 5.75 1.13
C ALA A 97 -13.80 6.99 0.29
N ARG A 98 -14.34 7.08 -0.94
CA ARG A 98 -14.10 8.24 -1.82
C ARG A 98 -14.63 9.55 -1.20
N ARG A 99 -15.80 9.49 -0.56
CA ARG A 99 -16.40 10.62 0.15
C ARG A 99 -15.55 11.03 1.35
N MET A 100 -15.01 10.08 2.11
CA MET A 100 -14.11 10.40 3.22
C MET A 100 -12.76 10.94 2.76
N ASN A 101 -12.27 10.48 1.60
CA ASN A 101 -11.00 10.94 1.05
C ASN A 101 -11.08 12.39 0.56
N TYR A 102 -12.04 12.68 -0.31
CA TYR A 102 -12.16 14.01 -0.96
C TYR A 102 -13.07 14.99 -0.24
N GLY A 103 -13.84 14.52 0.74
CA GLY A 103 -14.87 15.32 1.38
C GLY A 103 -16.16 15.38 0.56
N PHE A 104 -17.12 16.12 1.06
CA PHE A 104 -18.41 16.35 0.40
C PHE A 104 -19.05 17.62 0.92
N VAL A 105 -19.42 18.49 -0.03
CA VAL A 105 -20.21 19.69 0.21
C VAL A 105 -21.50 19.57 -0.60
N GLY A 106 -22.65 19.62 0.08
CA GLY A 106 -23.96 19.56 -0.57
C GLY A 106 -25.01 18.78 0.20
N ALA A 107 -26.23 18.75 -0.35
CA ALA A 107 -27.32 17.96 0.17
C ALA A 107 -27.22 16.51 -0.36
N ASP A 108 -27.50 15.53 0.50
CA ASP A 108 -27.70 14.15 0.05
C ASP A 108 -29.12 13.91 -0.48
N LYS A 109 -29.40 12.68 -0.91
CA LYS A 109 -30.73 12.29 -1.43
C LYS A 109 -31.86 12.43 -0.41
N LEU A 110 -31.55 12.60 0.87
CA LEU A 110 -32.51 12.82 1.96
C LEU A 110 -32.59 14.31 2.38
N GLY A 111 -31.93 15.22 1.64
CA GLY A 111 -31.93 16.66 1.92
C GLY A 111 -30.98 17.08 3.04
N ARG A 112 -30.17 16.17 3.60
CA ARG A 112 -29.21 16.52 4.66
C ARG A 112 -28.03 17.25 4.04
N VAL A 113 -27.77 18.47 4.51
CA VAL A 113 -26.64 19.28 4.05
C VAL A 113 -25.39 18.90 4.82
N PHE A 114 -24.32 18.62 4.08
CA PHE A 114 -23.02 18.33 4.62
C PHE A 114 -22.01 19.38 4.17
N ASN A 115 -21.10 19.71 5.07
CA ASN A 115 -19.87 20.42 4.78
C ASN A 115 -18.72 19.63 5.40
N GLN A 116 -18.35 18.53 4.75
CA GLN A 116 -17.34 17.59 5.25
C GLN A 116 -16.04 17.78 4.47
N GLN A 117 -14.97 18.14 5.17
CA GLN A 117 -13.63 18.20 4.59
C GLN A 117 -13.08 16.80 4.31
N GLY A 118 -12.37 16.65 3.19
CA GLY A 118 -11.64 15.43 2.86
C GLY A 118 -10.48 15.16 3.81
N SER A 119 -10.22 13.88 4.07
CA SER A 119 -9.05 13.48 4.86
C SER A 119 -7.81 13.20 4.01
N TYR A 120 -7.96 13.14 2.68
CA TYR A 120 -6.87 13.01 1.70
C TYR A 120 -5.84 11.94 2.07
N PHE A 121 -6.30 10.79 2.55
CA PHE A 121 -5.44 9.70 3.04
C PHE A 121 -4.78 8.93 1.90
N VAL A 122 -5.37 8.92 0.70
CA VAL A 122 -4.73 8.37 -0.50
C VAL A 122 -3.62 9.30 -0.98
N GLU A 123 -3.92 10.57 -1.15
CA GLU A 123 -2.96 11.59 -1.62
C GLU A 123 -1.79 11.71 -0.64
N GLY A 124 -2.08 11.77 0.65
CA GLY A 124 -1.05 11.84 1.68
C GLY A 124 -0.14 10.61 1.75
N ALA A 125 -0.62 9.43 1.30
CA ALA A 125 0.22 8.24 1.17
C ALA A 125 1.07 8.29 -0.12
N ILE A 126 0.51 8.80 -1.21
CA ILE A 126 1.22 9.03 -2.48
C ILE A 126 2.36 10.04 -2.30
N GLU A 127 2.12 11.13 -1.58
CA GLU A 127 3.15 12.14 -1.25
C GLU A 127 4.35 11.53 -0.51
N LYS A 128 4.09 10.52 0.34
CA LYS A 128 5.14 9.81 1.10
C LYS A 128 5.89 8.76 0.29
N TRP A 129 5.49 8.48 -0.97
CA TRP A 129 6.06 7.40 -1.76
C TRP A 129 7.60 7.43 -1.87
N PRO A 130 8.26 8.57 -2.15
CA PRO A 130 9.73 8.61 -2.23
C PRO A 130 10.40 8.23 -0.89
N GLN A 131 9.82 8.67 0.22
CA GLN A 131 10.33 8.38 1.57
C GLN A 131 10.12 6.90 1.94
N ILE A 132 8.98 6.34 1.56
CA ILE A 132 8.66 4.92 1.73
C ILE A 132 9.65 4.03 0.99
N VAL A 133 9.95 4.35 -0.27
CA VAL A 133 10.92 3.58 -1.08
C VAL A 133 12.32 3.68 -0.47
N ALA A 134 12.74 4.87 -0.04
CA ALA A 134 14.03 5.06 0.61
C ALA A 134 14.12 4.26 1.93
N GLN A 135 13.06 4.26 2.74
CA GLN A 135 12.97 3.48 3.97
C GLN A 135 13.05 1.98 3.68
N ALA A 136 12.30 1.49 2.69
CA ALA A 136 12.34 0.09 2.28
C ALA A 136 13.75 -0.34 1.83
N ALA A 137 14.42 0.48 1.03
CA ALA A 137 15.79 0.24 0.58
C ALA A 137 16.76 0.13 1.78
N LYS A 138 16.68 1.07 2.72
CA LYS A 138 17.50 1.08 3.93
C LYS A 138 17.30 -0.16 4.80
N GLU A 139 16.05 -0.58 5.00
CA GLU A 139 15.74 -1.76 5.81
C GLU A 139 16.25 -3.06 5.18
N ILE A 140 16.10 -3.22 3.86
CA ILE A 140 16.62 -4.40 3.15
C ILE A 140 18.15 -4.41 3.15
N GLN A 141 18.79 -3.25 2.98
CA GLN A 141 20.25 -3.14 3.09
C GLN A 141 20.74 -3.56 4.48
N GLY A 142 20.16 -3.00 5.55
CA GLY A 142 20.56 -3.36 6.91
C GLY A 142 20.33 -4.84 7.24
N ALA A 143 19.28 -5.46 6.70
CA ALA A 143 19.02 -6.90 6.85
C ALA A 143 20.06 -7.78 6.14
N VAL A 144 20.73 -7.27 5.10
CA VAL A 144 21.83 -7.95 4.42
C VAL A 144 23.13 -7.80 5.21
N GLU A 145 23.42 -6.59 5.68
CA GLU A 145 24.63 -6.28 6.48
C GLU A 145 24.66 -7.07 7.79
N GLY A 146 23.53 -7.20 8.49
CA GLY A 146 23.45 -7.98 9.74
C GLY A 146 23.53 -9.51 9.57
N ARG A 147 23.61 -10.03 8.34
CA ARG A 147 23.80 -11.47 8.05
C ARG A 147 25.22 -11.82 7.62
N GLN A 148 26.08 -10.82 7.43
CA GLN A 148 27.50 -10.99 7.11
C GLN A 148 28.32 -11.03 8.40
#